data_AF-A0A0G3H5M9-F1
#
_entry.id   AF-A0A0G3H5M9-F1
#
_cell.length_a   1.000
_cell.length_b   1.000
_cell.length_c   1.000
_cell.angle_alpha   90.00
_cell.angle_beta   90.00
_cell.angle_gamma   90.00
#
_symmetry.space_group_name_H-M   'P 1'
#
loop_
_entity.id
_entity.type
_entity.pdbx_description
1 polymer ?
#
loop_
_entity_poly.entity_id
_entity_poly.type
_entity_poly.pdbx_seq_one_letter_code
_entity_poly.pdbx_strand_id
1 'polypeptide(L)' 'MTHAVVTPAELAQRASEGQAHRLSPADVDKQMDEILGEQVDGLAAEAEQLTRAHAVLHRALQDNEG' A
#
# COMPACT_ATOMS: atom_id res chain seq x y z
N MET A 1 -11.58 -6.79 37.68
CA MET A 1 -11.34 -6.81 36.23
C MET A 1 -11.95 -5.54 35.66
N THR A 2 -11.13 -4.53 35.40
CA THR A 2 -11.56 -3.23 34.84
C THR A 2 -11.71 -3.38 33.32
N HIS A 3 -12.94 -3.35 32.82
CA HIS A 3 -13.20 -3.18 31.40
C HIS A 3 -12.80 -1.76 31.02
N ALA A 4 -11.74 -1.59 30.24
CA ALA A 4 -11.38 -0.29 29.67
C ALA A 4 -12.53 0.17 28.77
N VAL A 5 -13.16 1.27 29.15
CA VAL A 5 -14.20 1.91 28.34
C VAL A 5 -13.47 2.59 27.17
N VAL A 6 -13.54 1.98 25.99
CA VAL A 6 -13.02 2.61 24.77
C VAL A 6 -13.86 3.85 24.49
N THR A 7 -13.20 4.99 24.42
CA THR A 7 -13.84 6.27 24.15
C THR A 7 -14.20 6.42 22.67
N PRO A 8 -15.21 7.24 22.33
CA PRO A 8 -15.52 7.56 20.93
C PRO A 8 -14.32 8.13 20.15
N ALA A 9 -13.42 8.85 20.84
CA ALA A 9 -12.19 9.38 20.24
C ALA A 9 -11.21 8.26 19.86
N GLU A 10 -11.03 7.25 20.71
CA GLU A 10 -10.19 6.08 20.41
C GLU A 10 -10.78 5.21 19.29
N LEU A 11 -12.11 5.15 19.17
CA LEU A 11 -12.77 4.49 18.03
C LEU A 11 -12.54 5.25 16.72
N ALA A 12 -12.64 6.59 16.73
CA ALA A 12 -12.38 7.42 15.56
C ALA A 12 -10.91 7.36 15.11
N GLN A 13 -9.97 7.34 16.07
CA GLN A 13 -8.54 7.15 15.84
C GLN A 13 -8.27 5.82 15.13
N ARG A 14 -8.83 4.71 15.64
CA ARG A 14 -8.67 3.38 15.05
C ARG A 14 -9.31 3.26 13.66
N ALA A 15 -10.45 3.90 13.43
CA ALA A 15 -11.09 3.95 12.12
C ALA A 15 -10.23 4.71 11.10
N SER A 16 -9.60 5.80 11.53
CA SER A 16 -8.69 6.60 10.70
C SER A 16 -7.40 5.84 10.38
N GLU A 17 -6.88 5.06 11.33
CA GLU A 17 -5.72 4.18 11.14
C GLU A 17 -6.01 3.03 10.17
N GLY A 18 -7.20 2.44 10.22
CA GLY A 18 -7.66 1.43 9.26
C GLY A 18 -7.85 1.98 7.84
N GLN A 19 -8.26 3.24 7.70
CA GLN A 19 -8.34 3.93 6.41
C GLN A 19 -6.98 4.39 5.88
N ALA A 20 -6.03 4.75 6.74
CA ALA A 20 -4.70 5.19 6.35
C ALA A 20 -3.83 4.06 5.74
N HIS A 21 -4.24 2.80 5.89
CA HIS A 21 -3.51 1.64 5.34
C HIS A 21 -3.96 1.22 3.94
N ARG A 22 -5.08 1.74 3.42
CA ARG A 22 -5.53 1.44 2.06
C ARG A 22 -4.82 2.35 1.06
N LEU A 23 -4.03 1.75 0.18
CA LEU A 23 -3.42 2.46 -0.95
C LEU A 23 -4.51 3.00 -1.87
N SER A 24 -4.48 4.31 -2.13
CA SER A 24 -5.37 4.90 -3.12
C SER A 24 -4.89 4.59 -4.54
N PRO A 25 -5.77 4.60 -5.56
CA PRO A 25 -5.34 4.42 -6.95
C PRO A 25 -4.24 5.40 -7.39
N ALA A 26 -4.31 6.66 -6.94
CA ALA A 26 -3.29 7.66 -7.27
C ALA A 26 -1.92 7.35 -6.65
N ASP A 27 -1.88 6.74 -5.46
CA ASP A 27 -0.62 6.32 -4.82
C ASP A 27 -0.01 5.12 -5.54
N VAL A 28 -0.85 4.23 -6.08
CA VAL A 28 -0.42 3.09 -6.91
C VAL A 28 0.15 3.59 -8.22
N ASP A 29 -0.57 4.47 -8.92
CA ASP A 29 -0.13 5.06 -10.20
C ASP A 29 1.24 5.73 -10.04
N LYS A 30 1.40 6.54 -8.98
CA LYS A 30 2.67 7.21 -8.69
C LYS A 30 3.81 6.21 -8.48
N GLN A 31 3.61 5.17 -7.67
CA GLN A 31 4.64 4.15 -7.41
C GLN A 31 4.98 3.35 -8.67
N MET A 32 3.98 3.09 -9.52
CA MET A 32 4.19 2.42 -10.80
C MET A 32 5.04 3.27 -11.76
N ASP A 33 4.75 4.56 -11.87
CA ASP A 33 5.54 5.50 -12.67
C ASP A 33 6.97 5.61 -12.16
N GLU A 34 7.16 5.66 -10.84
CA GLU A 34 8.49 5.68 -10.22
C GLU A 34 9.29 4.42 -10.57
N ILE A 35 8.70 3.23 -10.41
CA ILE A 35 9.38 1.95 -10.67
C ILE A 35 9.66 1.77 -12.16
N LEU A 36 8.65 1.93 -13.01
CA LEU A 36 8.77 1.69 -14.46
C LEU A 36 9.57 2.79 -15.17
N GLY A 37 9.71 3.96 -14.56
CA GLY A 37 10.56 5.05 -15.06
C GLY A 37 12.05 4.86 -14.78
N GLU A 38 12.44 3.89 -13.94
CA GLU A 38 13.85 3.59 -13.71
C GLU A 38 14.53 3.09 -14.99
N GLN A 39 15.72 3.62 -15.30
CA GLN A 39 16.55 3.06 -16.36
C GLN A 39 17.16 1.74 -15.87
N VAL A 40 16.94 0.68 -16.63
CA VAL A 40 17.44 -0.67 -16.35
C VAL A 40 18.37 -1.14 -17.45
N ASP A 41 19.50 -1.72 -17.07
CA ASP A 41 20.49 -2.25 -18.00
C ASP A 41 20.42 -3.78 -18.05
N GLY A 42 19.68 -4.28 -19.03
CA GLY A 42 19.58 -5.70 -19.35
C GLY A 42 18.43 -6.44 -18.66
N LEU A 43 18.20 -7.67 -19.12
CA LEU A 43 17.00 -8.45 -18.80
C LEU A 43 16.84 -8.77 -17.31
N ALA A 44 17.95 -8.96 -16.59
CA ALA A 44 17.90 -9.24 -15.16
C ALA A 44 17.37 -8.02 -14.38
N ALA A 45 17.86 -6.82 -14.70
CA ALA A 45 17.41 -5.59 -14.06
C ALA A 45 15.96 -5.25 -14.43
N GLU A 46 15.55 -5.50 -15.68
CA GLU A 46 14.16 -5.37 -16.13
C GLU A 46 13.23 -6.34 -15.38
N ALA A 47 13.64 -7.61 -15.21
CA ALA A 47 12.85 -8.58 -14.46
C ALA A 47 12.66 -8.19 -12.98
N GLU A 48 13.70 -7.62 -12.35
CA GLU A 48 13.61 -7.09 -10.99
C GLU A 48 12.68 -5.88 -10.91
N GLN A 49 12.75 -4.95 -11.87
CA GLN A 49 11.86 -3.80 -11.95
C GLN A 49 10.39 -4.25 -12.07
N LEU A 50 10.10 -5.19 -12.96
CA LEU A 50 8.75 -5.75 -13.14
C LEU A 50 8.27 -6.50 -11.89
N THR A 51 9.18 -7.19 -11.19
CA THR A 51 8.87 -7.86 -9.92
C THR A 51 8.44 -6.86 -8.85
N ARG A 52 9.12 -5.71 -8.76
CA ARG A 52 8.74 -4.63 -7.83
C ARG A 52 7.39 -4.01 -8.20
N ALA A 53 7.17 -3.73 -9.48
CA ALA A 53 5.90 -3.21 -9.98
C ALA A 53 4.73 -4.16 -9.66
N HIS A 54 4.91 -5.46 -9.90
CA HIS A 54 3.92 -6.48 -9.54
C HIS A 54 3.63 -6.51 -8.04
N ALA A 55 4.65 -6.36 -7.18
CA ALA A 55 4.45 -6.34 -5.73
C ALA A 55 3.60 -5.16 -5.26
N VAL A 56 3.75 -3.98 -5.88
CA VAL A 56 2.91 -2.80 -5.60
C VAL A 56 1.44 -3.09 -5.94
N LEU A 57 1.18 -3.61 -7.13
CA LEU A 57 -0.18 -3.96 -7.57
C LEU A 57 -0.80 -5.04 -6.68
N HIS A 58 -0.04 -6.09 -6.37
CA HIS A 58 -0.49 -7.17 -5.50
C HIS A 58 -0.88 -6.65 -4.12
N ARG A 59 -0.04 -5.79 -3.51
CA ARG A 59 -0.37 -5.15 -2.24
C ARG A 59 -1.62 -4.28 -2.34
N ALA A 60 -1.72 -3.46 -3.39
CA ALA A 60 -2.90 -2.60 -3.57
C ALA A 60 -4.19 -3.40 -3.67
N LEU A 61 -4.18 -4.56 -4.32
CA LEU A 61 -5.33 -5.45 -4.38
C LEU A 61 -5.63 -6.06 -3.01
N GLN A 62 -4.62 -6.59 -2.32
CA GLN A 62 -4.80 -7.18 -0.97
C GLN A 62 -5.32 -6.17 0.05
N ASP A 63 -4.81 -4.94 0.04
CA ASP A 63 -5.19 -3.88 0.98
C ASP A 63 -6.62 -3.34 0.70
N ASN A 64 -7.15 -3.53 -0.52
CA ASN A 64 -8.50 -3.09 -0.92
C ASN A 64 -9.55 -4.22 -0.90
N GLU A 65 -9.15 -5.49 -0.82
CA GLU A 65 -10.05 -6.64 -0.66
C GLU A 65 -10.43 -6.94 0.80
N GLY A 66 -9.80 -6.25 1.77
CA GLY A 66 -10.03 -6.38 3.23
C GLY A 66 -11.04 -5.39 3.82
#